data_AF-A0A437Q989-F1
#
_entry.id   AF-A0A437Q989-F1
#
_cell.length_a   1.000
_cell.length_b   1.000
_cell.length_c   1.000
_cell.angle_alpha   90.00
_cell.angle_beta   90.00
_cell.angle_gamma   90.00
#
_symmetry.space_group_name_H-M   'P 1'
#
loop_
_entity.id
_entity.type
_entity.pdbx_description
1 polymer ?
#
loop_
_entity_poly.entity_id
_entity_poly.type
_entity_poly.pdbx_seq_one_letter_code
_entity_poly.pdbx_strand_id
1 'polypeptide(L)'
;MSRTKKKRAFVHQYLPADPVISKQERLADGDSYESRKKRAQEKKKKHKSVYQKAQENEQAAQNSEPTQRGARGGRLADKIRKLNQQKDSSDSDA
;
A
#
# COMPACT_ATOMS: atom_id res chain seq x y z
N MET A 1 -44.12 -0.73 36.04
CA MET A 1 -44.03 0.30 34.97
C MET A 1 -42.90 -0.04 34.00
N SER A 2 -43.16 -0.78 32.92
CA SER A 2 -42.14 -1.01 31.90
C SER A 2 -42.24 0.03 30.77
N ARG A 3 -41.22 0.89 30.65
CA ARG A 3 -41.08 1.83 29.53
C ARG A 3 -40.32 1.16 28.39
N THR A 4 -41.03 0.43 27.54
CA THR A 4 -40.42 -0.14 26.33
C THR A 4 -40.47 0.87 25.20
N LYS A 5 -39.32 1.32 24.70
CA LYS A 5 -39.25 2.27 23.57
C LYS A 5 -39.69 1.59 22.27
N LYS A 6 -40.42 2.33 21.43
CA LYS A 6 -40.87 1.89 20.10
C LYS A 6 -39.66 1.50 19.24
N LYS A 7 -39.57 0.23 18.82
CA LYS A 7 -38.52 -0.25 17.92
C LYS A 7 -38.90 0.06 16.46
N ARG A 8 -37.99 0.68 15.71
CA ARG A 8 -38.16 0.99 14.28
C ARG A 8 -37.74 -0.21 13.42
N ALA A 9 -38.42 -1.35 13.55
CA ALA A 9 -38.07 -2.56 12.80
C ALA A 9 -38.43 -2.49 11.30
N PHE A 10 -39.32 -1.57 10.91
CA PHE A 10 -39.95 -1.56 9.57
C PHE A 10 -39.41 -0.49 8.60
N VAL A 11 -38.28 0.15 8.89
CA VAL A 11 -37.76 1.25 8.06
C VAL A 11 -37.35 0.80 6.64
N HIS A 12 -37.07 -0.49 6.44
CA HIS A 12 -36.63 -1.03 5.15
C HIS A 12 -37.70 -1.85 4.41
N GLN A 13 -38.95 -1.86 4.88
CA GLN A 13 -39.98 -2.76 4.33
C GLN A 13 -40.60 -2.27 3.00
N TYR A 14 -40.39 -1.00 2.64
CA TYR A 14 -41.00 -0.36 1.47
C TYR A 14 -39.98 0.22 0.47
N LEU A 15 -38.70 -0.11 0.62
CA LEU A 15 -37.73 0.24 -0.40
C LEU A 15 -37.95 -0.70 -1.60
N PRO A 16 -38.10 -0.17 -2.83
CA PRO A 16 -38.15 -1.01 -4.01
C PRO A 16 -36.92 -1.91 -4.02
N ALA A 17 -37.16 -3.19 -4.27
CA ALA A 17 -36.12 -4.20 -4.35
C ALA A 17 -35.31 -3.99 -5.65
N ASP A 18 -34.56 -2.90 -5.72
CA ASP A 18 -33.44 -2.83 -6.64
C ASP A 18 -32.56 -4.05 -6.34
N PRO A 19 -32.07 -4.77 -7.37
CA PRO A 19 -31.19 -5.89 -7.15
C PRO A 19 -30.04 -5.38 -6.27
N VAL A 20 -29.90 -5.99 -5.09
CA VAL A 20 -28.82 -5.61 -4.18
C VAL A 20 -27.54 -6.14 -4.80
N ILE A 21 -26.97 -5.35 -5.72
CA ILE A 21 -25.70 -5.62 -6.39
C ILE A 21 -24.70 -5.94 -5.29
N SER A 22 -24.04 -7.08 -5.40
CA SER A 22 -23.15 -7.55 -4.35
C SER A 22 -22.01 -6.55 -4.15
N LYS A 23 -21.40 -6.55 -2.97
CA LYS A 23 -20.24 -5.67 -2.73
C LYS A 23 -19.11 -5.98 -3.71
N GLN A 24 -18.98 -7.24 -4.14
CA GLN A 24 -17.98 -7.68 -5.10
C GLN A 24 -18.24 -7.09 -6.49
N GLU A 25 -19.48 -7.14 -6.97
CA GLU A 25 -19.89 -6.52 -8.24
C GLU A 25 -19.64 -5.01 -8.24
N ARG A 26 -20.01 -4.31 -7.16
CA ARG A 26 -19.69 -2.88 -7.05
C ARG A 26 -18.18 -2.63 -7.06
N LEU A 27 -17.39 -3.52 -6.48
CA LEU A 27 -15.93 -3.35 -6.45
C LEU A 27 -15.28 -3.62 -7.82
N ALA A 28 -15.92 -4.46 -8.65
CA ALA A 28 -15.50 -4.71 -10.03
C ALA A 28 -15.71 -3.47 -10.91
N ASP A 29 -16.78 -2.70 -10.66
CA ASP A 29 -17.01 -1.43 -11.35
C ASP A 29 -16.04 -0.33 -10.91
N GLY A 30 -15.19 0.10 -11.84
CA GLY A 30 -14.15 1.10 -11.62
C GLY A 30 -14.64 2.50 -11.20
N ASP A 31 -15.91 2.81 -11.48
CA ASP A 31 -16.55 4.10 -11.19
C ASP A 31 -17.61 4.03 -10.09
N SER A 32 -17.78 2.87 -9.46
CA SER A 32 -18.71 2.75 -8.34
C SER A 32 -18.24 3.55 -7.10
N TYR A 33 -19.17 3.80 -6.18
CA TYR A 33 -18.82 4.43 -4.91
C TYR A 33 -17.83 3.60 -4.08
N GLU A 34 -17.97 2.27 -4.07
CA GLU A 34 -17.12 1.38 -3.28
C GLU A 34 -15.68 1.34 -3.82
N SER A 35 -15.50 1.34 -5.15
CA SER A 35 -14.17 1.42 -5.75
C SER A 35 -13.50 2.77 -5.50
N ARG A 36 -14.25 3.89 -5.62
CA ARG A 36 -13.76 5.23 -5.24
C ARG A 36 -13.35 5.29 -3.76
N LYS A 37 -14.17 4.74 -2.87
CA LYS A 37 -13.89 4.69 -1.43
C LYS A 37 -12.61 3.89 -1.14
N LYS A 38 -12.41 2.74 -1.79
CA LYS A 38 -11.19 1.94 -1.66
C LYS A 38 -9.95 2.72 -2.14
N ARG A 39 -9.99 3.30 -3.34
CA ARG A 39 -8.91 4.15 -3.87
C ARG A 39 -8.60 5.33 -2.95
N ALA A 40 -9.63 5.97 -2.38
CA ALA A 40 -9.44 7.07 -1.45
C ALA A 40 -8.79 6.61 -0.14
N GLN A 41 -9.13 5.42 0.36
CA GLN A 41 -8.49 4.84 1.55
C GLN A 41 -7.03 4.47 1.32
N GLU A 42 -6.70 3.93 0.14
CA GLU A 42 -5.32 3.63 -0.27
C GLU A 42 -4.47 4.90 -0.42
N LYS A 43 -5.04 5.96 -1.00
CA LYS A 43 -4.37 7.27 -1.18
C LYS A 43 -4.28 8.10 0.10
N LYS A 44 -5.01 7.75 1.16
CA LYS A 44 -4.90 8.47 2.44
C LYS A 44 -3.46 8.34 2.94
N LYS A 45 -2.85 9.47 3.28
CA LYS A 45 -1.50 9.58 3.85
C LYS A 45 -1.42 9.06 5.30
N LYS A 46 -2.07 7.93 5.59
CA LYS A 46 -1.96 7.24 6.87
C LYS A 46 -0.71 6.39 6.88
N HIS A 47 -0.06 6.30 8.03
CA HIS A 47 1.05 5.37 8.20
C HIS A 47 0.55 3.93 7.99
N LYS A 48 1.17 3.23 7.04
CA LYS A 48 0.94 1.80 6.80
C LYS A 48 1.33 1.01 8.04
N SER A 49 0.57 -0.04 8.36
CA SER A 49 0.93 -0.95 9.45
C SER A 49 2.23 -1.70 9.13
N VAL A 50 2.88 -2.25 10.15
CA VAL A 50 4.10 -3.07 9.96
C VAL A 50 3.82 -4.26 9.02
N TYR A 51 2.68 -4.91 9.19
CA TYR A 51 2.24 -6.01 8.34
C TYR A 51 2.08 -5.60 6.87
N GLN A 52 1.44 -4.45 6.61
CA GLN A 52 1.27 -3.94 5.25
C GLN A 52 2.63 -3.62 4.59
N LYS A 53 3.58 -3.08 5.35
CA LYS A 53 4.94 -2.84 4.86
C LYS A 53 5.67 -4.13 4.52
N ALA A 54 5.51 -5.18 5.33
CA ALA A 54 6.10 -6.49 5.06
C ALA A 54 5.56 -7.09 3.75
N GLN A 55 4.23 -7.09 3.57
CA GLN A 55 3.64 -7.58 2.32
C GLN A 55 4.07 -6.77 1.09
N GLU A 56 4.14 -5.44 1.20
CA GLU A 56 4.63 -4.60 0.09
C GLU A 56 6.09 -4.90 -0.25
N ASN A 57 6.94 -5.18 0.74
CA ASN A 57 8.33 -5.56 0.50
C ASN A 57 8.45 -6.93 -0.18
N GLU A 58 7.61 -7.90 0.22
CA GLU A 58 7.56 -9.22 -0.42
C GLU A 58 7.07 -9.11 -1.87
N GLN A 59 6.00 -8.35 -2.11
CA GLN A 59 5.51 -8.10 -3.47
C GLN A 59 6.51 -7.31 -4.31
N ALA A 60 7.19 -6.34 -3.73
CA ALA A 60 8.24 -5.58 -4.42
C ALA A 60 9.46 -6.47 -4.73
N ALA A 61 9.83 -7.40 -3.85
CA ALA A 61 10.91 -8.35 -4.09
C ALA A 61 10.57 -9.37 -5.19
N GLN A 62 9.30 -9.78 -5.28
CA GLN A 62 8.83 -10.68 -6.34
C GLN A 62 8.71 -9.98 -7.70
N ASN A 63 8.38 -8.69 -7.73
CA ASN A 63 8.23 -7.91 -8.96
C ASN A 63 9.49 -7.15 -9.38
N SER A 64 10.53 -7.11 -8.53
CA SER A 64 11.82 -6.54 -8.92
C SER A 64 12.63 -7.59 -9.67
N GLU A 65 12.68 -7.47 -10.99
CA GLU A 65 13.88 -7.81 -11.76
C GLU A 65 15.11 -7.19 -11.06
N PRO A 66 16.31 -7.81 -11.10
CA PRO A 66 17.49 -7.40 -10.36
C PRO A 66 18.01 -6.05 -10.87
N THR A 67 17.27 -5.00 -10.53
CA THR A 67 17.66 -3.63 -10.77
C THR A 67 18.69 -3.39 -9.69
N GLN A 68 19.96 -3.43 -10.12
CA GLN A 68 21.09 -3.01 -9.31
C GLN A 68 20.67 -1.76 -8.56
N ARG A 69 20.47 -1.88 -7.24
CA ARG A 69 20.22 -0.73 -6.37
C ARG A 69 21.53 0.05 -6.37
N GLY A 70 21.69 0.90 -7.38
CA GLY A 70 22.81 1.82 -7.49
C GLY A 70 22.93 2.54 -6.16
N ALA A 71 24.12 2.48 -5.58
CA ALA A 71 24.43 3.07 -4.29
C ALA A 71 23.82 4.47 -4.24
N ARG A 72 22.88 4.70 -3.32
CA ARG A 72 22.28 6.03 -3.12
C ARG A 72 23.44 7.00 -2.89
N GLY A 73 23.66 7.87 -3.87
CA GLY A 73 24.77 8.82 -3.89
C GLY A 73 24.75 9.67 -2.63
N GLY A 74 25.87 9.68 -1.93
CA GLY A 74 26.04 10.41 -0.68
C GLY A 74 27.52 10.48 -0.33
N ARG A 75 27.89 11.48 0.48
CA ARG A 75 29.30 11.78 0.82
C ARG A 75 30.08 10.56 1.30
N LEU A 76 29.42 9.65 2.02
CA LEU A 76 30.04 8.41 2.49
C LEU A 76 30.34 7.43 1.35
N ALA A 77 29.41 7.27 0.40
CA ALA A 77 29.59 6.39 -0.76
C ALA A 77 30.74 6.87 -1.66
N ASP A 78 30.84 8.20 -1.86
CA ASP A 78 31.93 8.78 -2.65
C ASP A 78 33.28 8.65 -1.93
N LYS A 79 33.31 8.80 -0.60
CA LYS A 79 34.51 8.55 0.21
C LYS A 79 34.96 7.09 0.13
N ILE A 80 34.03 6.13 0.22
CA ILE A 80 34.33 4.69 0.07
C ILE A 80 34.89 4.41 -1.33
N ARG A 81 34.29 4.97 -2.38
CA ARG A 81 34.80 4.83 -3.76
C ARG A 81 36.24 5.36 -3.88
N LYS A 82 36.52 6.53 -3.32
CA LYS A 82 37.86 7.12 -3.33
C LYS A 82 38.89 6.28 -2.56
N LEU A 83 38.51 5.75 -1.39
CA LEU A 83 39.40 4.90 -0.58
C LEU A 83 39.70 3.56 -1.26
N ASN A 84 38.71 2.95 -1.93
CA ASN A 84 38.93 1.71 -2.67
C ASN A 84 39.85 1.94 -3.88
N GLN A 85 39.63 3.00 -4.66
CA GLN A 85 40.53 3.37 -5.76
C GLN A 85 41.97 3.60 -5.29
N GLN A 86 42.15 4.21 -4.12
CA GLN A 86 43.47 4.41 -3.53
C GLN A 86 44.15 3.10 -3.09
N LYS A 87 43.38 2.16 -2.54
CA LYS A 87 43.90 0.82 -2.19
C LYS A 87 44.29 0.02 -3.43
N ASP A 88 43.45 0.03 -4.45
CA ASP A 88 43.72 -0.68 -5.70
C ASP A 88 44.99 -0.15 -6.38
N SER A 89 45.22 1.17 -6.35
CA SER A 89 46.46 1.77 -6.86
C SER A 89 47.70 1.47 -6.00
N SER A 90 47.55 1.35 -4.67
CA SER A 90 48.69 1.05 -3.80
C SER A 90 49.10 -0.42 -3.84
N ASP A 91 48.16 -1.33 -4.08
CA ASP A 91 48.44 -2.76 -4.24
C ASP A 91 48.95 -3.11 -5.65
N SER A 92 48.77 -2.24 -6.65
CA SER A 92 49.34 -2.43 -8.00
C SER A 92 50.77 -1.90 -8.18
N ASP A 93 51.21 -1.02 -7.28
CA ASP A 93 52.56 -0.41 -7.28
C ASP A 93 53.51 -1.07 -6.23
N ALA A 94 53.10 -2.19 -5.62
CA ALA A 94 53.89 -3.02 -4.70
C ALA A 94 54.17 -4.40 -5.32
#